data_AF-A0A3N2N5S2-F1
#
_entry.id   AF-A0A3N2N5S2-F1
#
_cell.length_a   1.000
_cell.length_b   1.000
_cell.length_c   1.000
_cell.angle_alpha   90.00
_cell.angle_beta   90.00
_cell.angle_gamma   90.00
#
_symmetry.space_group_name_H-M   'P 1'
#
loop_
_entity.id
_entity.type
_entity.pdbx_description
1 polymer ?
#
loop_
_entity_poly.entity_id
_entity_poly.type
_entity_poly.pdbx_seq_one_letter_code
_entity_poly.pdbx_strand_id
1 'polypeptide(L)'
;MSIHKITPFLSDIKDFFNNSDMTAAMHIISSILAQIKMTEQDTLAVKSKRNCVYRLLTVFQCLLLFPCFGIKNANRNQKYGILDSLIKARKDVFYRFMENPDINW
;
A
#
# COMPACT_ATOMS: atom_id res chain seq x y z
N MET A 1 -0.75 -25.75 14.89
CA MET A 1 -0.43 -24.30 14.89
C MET A 1 -1.68 -23.54 14.47
N SER A 2 -2.40 -22.92 15.41
CA SER A 2 -3.61 -22.13 15.09
C SER A 2 -3.17 -20.82 14.41
N ILE A 3 -3.61 -20.60 13.18
CA ILE A 3 -3.38 -19.34 12.46
C ILE A 3 -4.27 -18.30 13.15
N HIS A 4 -3.69 -17.52 14.07
CA HIS A 4 -4.39 -16.35 14.61
C HIS A 4 -4.72 -15.42 13.43
N LYS A 5 -6.02 -15.26 13.13
CA LYS A 5 -6.54 -14.31 12.14
C LYS A 5 -6.13 -12.89 12.55
N ILE A 6 -5.02 -12.41 11.98
CA ILE A 6 -4.76 -10.98 11.76
C ILE A 6 -5.93 -10.49 10.88
N THR A 7 -6.82 -9.56 11.22
CA THR A 7 -7.22 -8.83 12.44
C THR A 7 -8.57 -8.19 12.03
N PRO A 8 -9.53 -7.96 12.94
CA PRO A 8 -10.85 -7.38 12.65
C PRO A 8 -10.80 -6.10 11.78
N PHE A 9 -9.71 -5.33 11.91
CA PHE A 9 -9.46 -4.10 11.17
C PHE A 9 -9.59 -4.22 9.63
N LEU A 10 -9.05 -5.28 9.00
CA LEU A 10 -9.14 -5.42 7.54
C LEU A 10 -10.56 -5.80 7.07
N SER A 11 -11.31 -6.55 7.88
CA SER A 11 -12.74 -6.80 7.63
C SER A 11 -13.56 -5.53 7.82
N ASP A 12 -13.28 -4.75 8.85
CA ASP A 12 -13.99 -3.51 9.15
C ASP A 12 -13.78 -2.46 8.05
N ILE A 13 -12.57 -2.36 7.49
CA ILE A 13 -12.28 -1.52 6.32
C ILE A 13 -13.12 -1.97 5.13
N LYS A 14 -13.17 -3.28 4.85
CA LYS A 14 -13.96 -3.82 3.73
C LYS A 14 -15.45 -3.51 3.89
N ASP A 15 -15.99 -3.68 5.10
CA ASP A 15 -17.40 -3.41 5.38
C ASP A 15 -17.70 -1.91 5.38
N PHE A 16 -16.76 -1.07 5.80
CA PHE A 16 -16.85 0.39 5.68
C PHE A 16 -16.97 0.82 4.21
N PHE A 17 -16.14 0.29 3.32
CA PHE A 17 -16.21 0.59 1.88
C PHE A 17 -17.48 0.06 1.20
N ASN A 18 -18.05 -1.04 1.68
CA ASN A 18 -19.28 -1.61 1.10
C ASN A 18 -20.55 -0.83 1.49
N ASN A 19 -20.55 -0.17 2.64
CA ASN A 19 -21.72 0.52 3.20
C ASN A 19 -21.71 2.05 3.01
N SER A 20 -20.63 2.61 2.45
CA SER A 20 -20.50 4.04 2.15
C SER A 20 -20.48 4.28 0.65
N ASP A 21 -20.93 5.45 0.20
CA ASP A 21 -20.70 5.88 -1.18
C ASP A 21 -19.18 5.87 -1.42
N MET A 22 -18.71 4.97 -2.29
CA MET A 22 -17.27 4.76 -2.55
C MET A 22 -16.56 6.08 -2.85
N THR A 23 -17.27 7.03 -3.48
CA THR A 23 -16.75 8.37 -3.78
C THR A 23 -16.47 9.16 -2.50
N ALA A 24 -17.42 9.17 -1.56
CA ALA A 24 -17.25 9.83 -0.26
C ALA A 24 -16.15 9.17 0.58
N ALA A 25 -16.08 7.84 0.61
CA ALA A 25 -15.03 7.10 1.31
C ALA A 25 -13.64 7.42 0.74
N MET A 26 -13.51 7.44 -0.59
CA MET A 26 -12.26 7.80 -1.27
C MET A 26 -11.86 9.25 -1.01
N HIS A 27 -12.82 10.18 -0.95
CA HIS A 27 -12.55 11.58 -0.58
C HIS A 27 -12.04 11.72 0.85
N ILE A 28 -12.63 11.01 1.81
CA ILE A 28 -12.17 11.00 3.21
C ILE A 28 -10.73 10.46 3.30
N ILE A 29 -10.44 9.35 2.63
CA ILE A 29 -9.09 8.76 2.60
C ILE A 29 -8.10 9.72 1.96
N SER A 30 -8.48 10.35 0.85
CA SER A 30 -7.64 11.33 0.17
C SER A 30 -7.36 12.55 1.05
N SER A 31 -8.35 13.02 1.79
CA SER A 31 -8.22 14.13 2.75
C SER A 31 -7.28 13.78 3.91
N ILE A 32 -7.42 12.59 4.49
CA ILE A 32 -6.53 12.11 5.56
C ILE A 32 -5.10 11.94 5.02
N LEU A 33 -4.93 11.29 3.87
CA LEU A 33 -3.61 11.12 3.24
C LEU A 33 -2.94 12.45 2.89
N ALA A 34 -3.70 13.48 2.50
CA ALA A 34 -3.18 14.81 2.23
C ALA A 34 -2.64 15.52 3.48
N GLN A 35 -3.16 15.18 4.67
CA GLN A 35 -2.69 15.72 5.95
C GLN A 35 -1.48 14.96 6.48
N ILE A 36 -1.31 13.69 6.10
CA ILE A 36 -0.18 12.87 6.55
C ILE A 36 1.07 13.23 5.75
N LYS A 37 2.00 13.94 6.38
CA LYS A 37 3.34 14.17 5.82
C LYS A 37 4.21 12.95 6.09
N MET A 38 4.39 12.10 5.07
CA MET A 38 5.36 11.02 5.11
C MET A 38 6.65 11.44 4.41
N THR A 39 7.79 11.16 5.02
CA THR A 39 9.09 11.26 4.36
C THR A 39 9.77 9.90 4.42
N GLU A 40 10.65 9.60 3.45
CA GLU A 40 11.40 8.34 3.47
C GLU A 40 12.22 8.17 4.75
N GLN A 41 12.80 9.27 5.24
CA GLN A 41 13.61 9.25 6.45
C GLN A 41 12.76 8.98 7.69
N ASP A 42 11.62 9.67 7.84
CA ASP A 42 10.81 9.58 9.06
C ASP A 42 9.96 8.30 9.09
N THR A 43 9.54 7.81 7.91
CA THR A 43 8.64 6.66 7.79
C THR A 43 9.36 5.34 7.60
N LEU A 44 10.46 5.32 6.82
CA LEU A 44 11.15 4.08 6.45
C LEU A 44 12.57 4.01 7.04
N ALA A 45 13.08 5.09 7.64
CA ALA A 45 14.48 5.23 8.08
C ALA A 45 15.54 5.01 6.98
N VAL A 46 15.11 4.82 5.72
CA VAL A 46 15.93 4.49 4.56
C VAL A 46 15.56 5.41 3.42
N LYS A 47 16.57 5.86 2.66
CA LYS A 47 16.37 6.70 1.48
C LYS A 47 16.46 5.90 0.19
N SER A 48 15.68 6.31 -0.79
CA SER A 48 15.77 5.79 -2.14
C SER A 48 17.14 6.00 -2.77
N LYS A 49 17.58 5.04 -3.59
CA LYS A 49 18.76 5.20 -4.44
C LYS A 49 18.51 6.32 -5.47
N ARG A 50 19.54 7.10 -5.81
CA ARG A 50 19.42 8.24 -6.73
C ARG A 50 18.82 7.91 -8.11
N ASN A 51 19.03 6.69 -8.60
CA ASN A 51 18.57 6.25 -9.94
C ASN A 51 17.35 5.31 -9.86
N CYS A 52 16.54 5.38 -8.80
CA CYS A 52 15.32 4.58 -8.71
C CYS A 52 14.21 5.13 -9.63
N VAL A 53 13.50 4.25 -10.32
CA VAL A 53 12.30 4.63 -11.10
C VAL A 53 11.15 4.99 -10.16
N TYR A 54 10.99 4.23 -9.07
CA TYR A 54 10.01 4.46 -8.03
C TYR A 54 10.73 4.70 -6.70
N ARG A 55 10.29 5.74 -5.98
CA ARG A 55 10.74 5.98 -4.62
C ARG A 55 10.20 4.91 -3.67
N LEU A 56 10.99 4.52 -2.68
CA LEU A 56 10.61 3.56 -1.64
C LEU A 56 9.32 3.99 -0.93
N LEU A 57 9.17 5.28 -0.63
CA LEU A 57 7.92 5.81 -0.05
C LEU A 57 6.71 5.61 -0.96
N THR A 58 6.88 5.76 -2.29
CA THR A 58 5.79 5.52 -3.25
C THR A 58 5.40 4.05 -3.29
N VAL A 59 6.39 3.15 -3.25
CA VAL A 59 6.14 1.69 -3.18
C VAL A 59 5.39 1.34 -1.89
N PHE A 60 5.79 1.93 -0.76
CA PHE A 60 5.13 1.77 0.53
C PHE A 60 3.68 2.25 0.52
N GLN A 61 3.43 3.47 0.05
CA GLN A 61 2.08 4.04 -0.06
C GLN A 61 1.17 3.19 -0.96
N CYS A 62 1.73 2.66 -2.05
CA CYS A 62 0.99 1.75 -2.92
C CYS A 62 0.60 0.47 -2.19
N LEU A 63 1.51 -0.13 -1.41
CA LEU A 63 1.20 -1.30 -0.57
C LEU A 63 0.14 -1.01 0.49
N LEU A 64 0.19 0.16 1.13
CA LEU A 64 -0.83 0.59 2.09
C LEU A 64 -2.23 0.69 1.47
N LEU A 65 -2.31 1.01 0.18
CA LEU A 65 -3.58 1.13 -0.55
C LEU A 65 -4.13 -0.21 -1.05
N PHE A 66 -3.33 -1.29 -1.07
CA PHE A 66 -3.79 -2.59 -1.59
C PHE A 66 -5.09 -3.10 -0.94
N PRO A 67 -5.27 -3.02 0.38
CA PRO A 67 -6.52 -3.44 1.02
C PRO A 67 -7.72 -2.62 0.56
N CYS A 68 -7.56 -1.31 0.34
CA CYS A 68 -8.63 -0.40 -0.10
C CYS A 68 -9.15 -0.76 -1.50
N PHE A 69 -8.30 -1.34 -2.34
CA PHE A 69 -8.66 -1.78 -3.70
C PHE A 69 -8.91 -3.29 -3.80
N GLY A 70 -9.00 -4.02 -2.67
CA GLY A 70 -9.20 -5.46 -2.67
C GLY A 70 -8.06 -6.28 -3.30
N ILE A 71 -6.86 -5.70 -3.38
CA ILE A 71 -5.67 -6.32 -3.98
C ILE A 71 -5.03 -7.25 -2.96
N LYS A 72 -5.07 -8.56 -3.24
CA LYS A 72 -4.53 -9.58 -2.31
C LYS A 72 -3.00 -9.66 -2.26
N ASN A 73 -2.31 -9.36 -3.36
CA ASN A 73 -0.86 -9.35 -3.44
C ASN A 73 -0.36 -8.65 -4.71
N ALA A 74 0.92 -8.26 -4.71
CA ALA A 74 1.55 -7.54 -5.81
C ALA A 74 1.52 -8.31 -7.15
N ASN A 75 1.64 -9.64 -7.13
CA ASN A 75 1.54 -10.47 -8.33
C ASN A 75 0.14 -10.40 -8.98
N ARG A 76 -0.93 -10.37 -8.17
CA ARG A 76 -2.29 -10.17 -8.67
C ARG A 76 -2.49 -8.73 -9.16
N ASN A 77 -1.90 -7.75 -8.48
CA ASN A 77 -1.97 -6.36 -8.93
C ASN A 77 -1.44 -6.20 -10.36
N GLN A 78 -0.29 -6.79 -10.64
CA GLN A 78 0.34 -6.70 -11.97
C GLN A 78 -0.48 -7.37 -13.10
N LYS A 79 -1.30 -8.37 -12.79
CA LYS A 79 -2.07 -9.10 -13.83
C LYS A 79 -3.48 -8.56 -14.04
N TYR A 80 -4.13 -8.13 -12.95
CA TYR A 80 -5.57 -7.83 -12.92
C TYR A 80 -5.89 -6.63 -12.02
N GLY A 81 -4.88 -5.95 -11.50
CA GLY A 81 -5.04 -4.94 -10.48
C GLY A 81 -5.37 -3.58 -11.04
N ILE A 82 -6.22 -2.88 -10.30
CA ILE A 82 -6.65 -1.51 -10.61
C ILE A 82 -5.45 -0.53 -10.54
N LEU A 83 -4.44 -0.84 -9.72
CA LEU A 83 -3.26 0.01 -9.54
C LEU A 83 -2.16 -0.20 -10.59
N ASP A 84 -2.28 -1.17 -11.50
CA ASP A 84 -1.28 -1.41 -12.57
C ASP A 84 -1.19 -0.21 -13.54
N SER A 85 -2.32 0.46 -13.78
CA SER A 85 -2.38 1.68 -14.59
C SER A 85 -1.69 2.88 -13.92
N LEU A 86 -1.70 2.93 -12.59
CA LEU A 86 -1.11 4.00 -11.78
C LEU A 86 0.38 3.79 -11.56
N ILE A 87 0.79 2.54 -11.27
CA ILE A 87 2.16 2.14 -11.02
C ILE A 87 2.45 0.89 -11.86
N LYS A 88 3.25 1.07 -12.91
CA LYS A 88 3.79 -0.01 -13.75
C LYS A 88 4.92 -0.80 -13.08
N ALA A 89 5.05 -0.69 -11.75
CA ALA A 89 6.03 -1.46 -10.99
C ALA A 89 5.65 -2.93 -11.04
N ARG A 90 6.61 -3.77 -11.40
CA ARG A 90 6.43 -5.22 -11.38
C ARG A 90 6.42 -5.72 -9.94
N LYS A 91 5.85 -6.92 -9.73
CA LYS A 91 5.73 -7.55 -8.41
C LYS A 91 7.05 -7.60 -7.62
N ASP A 92 8.18 -7.74 -8.30
CA ASP A 92 9.51 -7.82 -7.71
C ASP A 92 9.92 -6.51 -7.02
N VAL A 93 9.44 -5.36 -7.47
CA VAL A 93 9.68 -4.08 -6.78
C VAL A 93 9.07 -4.10 -5.39
N PHE A 94 7.84 -4.61 -5.27
CA PHE A 94 7.13 -4.73 -4.00
C PHE A 94 7.75 -5.77 -3.08
N TYR A 95 8.14 -6.94 -3.62
CA TYR A 95 8.78 -7.99 -2.82
C TYR A 95 10.17 -7.56 -2.34
N ARG A 96 11.00 -6.98 -3.20
CA ARG A 96 12.30 -6.44 -2.80
C ARG A 96 12.20 -5.33 -1.76
N PHE A 97 11.13 -4.54 -1.84
CA PHE A 97 10.84 -3.54 -0.81
C PHE A 97 10.56 -4.23 0.53
N MET A 98 9.64 -5.21 0.57
CA MET A 98 9.30 -5.95 1.80
C MET A 98 10.45 -6.81 2.36
N GLU A 99 11.34 -7.28 1.50
CA GLU A 99 12.54 -8.04 1.89
C GLU A 99 13.73 -7.14 2.25
N ASN A 100 13.57 -5.81 2.22
CA ASN A 100 14.67 -4.89 2.47
C ASN A 100 15.10 -4.98 3.96
N PRO A 101 16.34 -5.44 4.26
CA PRO A 101 16.82 -5.57 5.64
C PRO A 101 17.11 -4.22 6.29
N ASP A 102 17.26 -3.15 5.51
CA ASP A 102 17.53 -1.81 6.03
C ASP A 102 16.26 -1.17 6.63
N ILE A 103 15.07 -1.71 6.30
CA ILE A 103 13.79 -1.24 6.83
C ILE A 103 13.47 -2.05 8.09
N ASN A 104 13.23 -1.36 9.20
CA ASN A 104 12.79 -1.98 10.45
C ASN A 104 11.27 -2.24 10.39
N TRP A 105 10.89 -3.45 9.99
CA TRP A 105 9.50 -3.91 9.91
C TRP A 105 8.82 -4.09 11.26
#